data_AF-A0A924M3Q6-F1
#
_entry.id   AF-A0A924M3Q6-F1
#
_cell.length_a   1.000
_cell.length_b   1.000
_cell.length_c   1.000
_cell.angle_alpha   90.00
_cell.angle_beta   90.00
_cell.angle_gamma   90.00
#
_symmetry.space_group_name_H-M   'P 1'
#
loop_
_entity.id
_entity.type
_entity.pdbx_description
1 polymer ?
#
loop_
_entity_poly.entity_id
_entity_poly.type
_entity_poly.pdbx_seq_one_letter_code
_entity_poly.pdbx_strand_id
1 'polypeptide(L)'
;MKLWVRMFGAAILGTALFSACTSTAPAPLPVPLGGGTPVNPLESQYEQAPDAATCQPGVLKASSKIAVLEAVNRLRALHGLPAVIYDSAHDSATQSAALMMLANNKLSHFPSSDWLCYSPAGAEAAGYTNLSQGQIVGDALDLSLAQPTAMLGRFMTEINSRNAAGEIEIGHRRWLLNPFLRRIAVGWADGKGPNEYR
;
A
#
# COMPACT_ATOMS: atom_id res chain seq x y z
N MET A 1 20.57 -16.38 -17.96
CA MET A 1 19.48 -15.39 -18.07
C MET A 1 19.47 -14.59 -16.78
N LYS A 2 19.90 -13.32 -16.82
CA LYS A 2 19.83 -12.44 -15.65
C LYS A 2 18.35 -12.12 -15.42
N LEU A 3 17.82 -12.53 -14.27
CA LEU A 3 16.48 -12.23 -13.81
C LEU A 3 16.41 -10.71 -13.54
N TRP A 4 15.63 -9.98 -14.33
CA TRP A 4 15.40 -8.56 -14.06
C TRP A 4 14.23 -8.47 -13.08
N VAL A 5 14.53 -8.19 -11.81
CA VAL A 5 13.49 -7.82 -10.84
C VAL A 5 13.06 -6.41 -11.20
N ARG A 6 11.80 -6.23 -11.62
CA ARG A 6 11.16 -4.92 -11.68
C ARG A 6 10.28 -4.78 -10.46
N MET A 7 10.54 -3.78 -9.63
CA MET A 7 9.70 -3.49 -8.48
C MET A 7 8.44 -2.74 -8.89
N PHE A 8 7.30 -3.27 -8.43
CA PHE A 8 6.03 -2.57 -8.46
C PHE A 8 5.57 -2.35 -7.02
N GLY A 9 5.64 -1.10 -6.56
CA GLY A 9 4.78 -0.55 -5.55
C GLY A 9 4.99 -1.00 -4.11
N ALA A 10 5.45 -0.08 -3.25
CA ALA A 10 5.19 -0.15 -1.82
C ALA A 10 3.96 0.69 -1.50
N ALA A 11 3.00 0.11 -0.78
CA ALA A 11 1.77 0.81 -0.50
C ALA A 11 1.33 0.74 0.92
N ILE A 12 0.83 1.89 1.35
CA ILE A 12 1.04 2.33 2.72
C ILE A 12 -0.26 2.83 3.32
N LEU A 13 -0.94 1.95 4.04
CA LEU A 13 -2.11 2.19 4.89
C LEU A 13 -1.69 2.61 6.32
N GLY A 14 -1.72 3.91 6.64
CA GLY A 14 -1.36 4.44 7.96
C GLY A 14 -2.57 4.81 8.85
N THR A 15 -2.41 4.74 10.18
CA THR A 15 -3.42 5.15 11.18
C THR A 15 -3.00 6.40 11.96
N ALA A 16 -3.91 7.35 12.13
CA ALA A 16 -3.90 8.26 13.28
C ALA A 16 -4.63 7.60 14.46
N LEU A 17 -3.88 7.18 15.49
CA LEU A 17 -4.43 6.69 16.75
C LEU A 17 -4.95 7.87 17.58
N PHE A 18 -6.26 8.09 17.60
CA PHE A 18 -6.89 8.90 18.64
C PHE A 18 -8.01 8.12 19.32
N SER A 19 -7.81 7.92 20.63
CA SER A 19 -8.77 7.35 21.57
C SER A 19 -9.94 8.30 21.75
N ALA A 20 -11.15 7.82 21.46
CA ALA A 20 -12.38 8.32 22.07
C ALA A 20 -13.45 7.23 21.94
N CYS A 21 -13.71 6.55 23.07
CA CYS A 21 -14.89 5.75 23.29
C CYS A 21 -16.13 6.64 23.26
N THR A 22 -16.98 6.50 22.26
CA THR A 22 -18.44 6.51 22.41
C THR A 22 -19.05 5.73 21.25
N SER A 23 -19.71 4.63 21.61
CA SER A 23 -20.41 3.70 20.73
C SER A 23 -21.82 4.21 20.46
N THR A 24 -22.16 4.36 19.17
CA THR A 24 -23.44 3.94 18.60
C THR A 24 -23.18 3.63 17.13
N ALA A 25 -22.99 2.35 16.80
CA ALA A 25 -22.89 1.90 15.41
C ALA A 25 -24.30 1.88 14.79
N PRO A 26 -24.56 2.60 13.67
CA PRO A 26 -25.79 2.41 12.93
C PRO A 26 -25.81 1.04 12.24
N ALA A 27 -27.01 0.50 12.04
CA ALA A 27 -27.23 -0.79 11.38
C ALA A 27 -26.57 -0.85 9.99
N PRO A 28 -26.06 -2.02 9.54
CA PRO A 28 -25.45 -2.15 8.23
C PRO A 28 -26.51 -1.96 7.14
N LEU A 29 -26.34 -0.93 6.31
CA LEU A 29 -27.10 -0.81 5.08
C LEU A 29 -26.68 -1.94 4.11
N PRO A 30 -27.61 -2.47 3.29
CA PRO A 30 -27.24 -3.38 2.23
C PRO A 30 -26.39 -2.63 1.21
N VAL A 31 -25.11 -3.01 1.07
CA VAL A 31 -24.25 -2.48 0.01
C VAL A 31 -24.66 -3.18 -1.30
N PRO A 32 -25.08 -2.45 -2.35
CA PRO A 32 -25.27 -3.05 -3.66
C PRO A 32 -23.94 -3.63 -4.15
N LEU A 33 -23.91 -4.90 -4.54
CA LEU A 33 -22.74 -5.55 -5.15
C LEU A 33 -22.49 -5.07 -6.60
N GLY A 34 -22.83 -3.83 -6.93
CA GLY A 34 -22.84 -3.31 -8.31
C GLY A 34 -21.87 -2.15 -8.55
N GLY A 35 -20.93 -2.35 -9.48
CA GLY A 35 -20.55 -1.32 -10.43
C GLY A 35 -19.37 -0.40 -10.11
N GLY A 36 -18.34 -0.85 -9.39
CA GLY A 36 -17.05 -0.16 -9.48
C GLY A 36 -16.59 -0.17 -10.95
N THR A 37 -16.29 0.99 -11.53
CA THR A 37 -15.71 1.06 -12.88
C THR A 37 -14.49 0.14 -12.93
N PRO A 38 -14.35 -0.73 -13.94
CA PRO A 38 -13.16 -1.54 -14.08
C PRO A 38 -11.95 -0.61 -14.13
N VAL A 39 -11.09 -0.66 -13.12
CA VAL A 39 -9.80 0.02 -13.17
C VAL A 39 -9.01 -0.60 -14.31
N ASN A 40 -8.65 0.22 -15.30
CA ASN A 40 -7.83 -0.22 -16.41
C ASN A 40 -6.42 -0.52 -15.87
N PRO A 41 -5.94 -1.78 -15.88
CA PRO A 41 -4.63 -2.13 -15.36
C PRO A 41 -3.47 -1.45 -16.09
N LEU A 42 -3.74 -0.87 -17.26
CA LEU A 42 -2.78 -0.14 -18.09
C LEU A 42 -2.79 1.37 -17.83
N GLU A 43 -3.72 1.89 -17.04
CA GLU A 43 -3.75 3.31 -16.72
C GLU A 43 -2.68 3.66 -15.68
N SER A 44 -1.90 4.70 -15.96
CA SER A 44 -0.97 5.27 -14.98
C SER A 44 -1.69 5.62 -13.69
N GLN A 45 -1.11 5.21 -12.57
CA GLN A 45 -1.61 5.47 -11.21
C GLN A 45 -1.24 6.89 -10.73
N TYR A 46 -0.43 7.61 -11.50
CA TYR A 46 0.21 8.83 -11.05
C TYR A 46 -0.27 10.07 -11.79
N GLU A 47 -0.41 11.15 -11.03
CA GLU A 47 -0.37 12.52 -11.55
C GLU A 47 1.08 12.92 -11.83
N GLN A 48 2.00 12.51 -10.94
CA GLN A 48 3.44 12.65 -11.11
C GLN A 48 4.12 11.33 -10.76
N ALA A 49 4.85 10.74 -11.69
CA ALA A 49 5.53 9.47 -11.43
C ALA A 49 6.64 9.64 -10.38
N PRO A 50 6.89 8.62 -9.53
CA PRO A 50 8.07 8.58 -8.67
C PRO A 50 9.36 8.50 -9.50
N ASP A 51 10.44 9.07 -8.99
CA ASP A 51 11.79 8.94 -9.52
C ASP A 51 12.77 8.65 -8.39
N ALA A 52 13.24 7.41 -8.32
CA ALA A 52 14.19 6.96 -7.30
C ALA A 52 15.64 7.39 -7.57
N ALA A 53 15.97 7.85 -8.79
CA ALA A 53 17.30 8.38 -9.11
C ALA A 53 17.46 9.83 -8.61
N THR A 54 16.38 10.62 -8.64
CA THR A 54 16.35 12.02 -8.18
C THR A 54 15.57 12.23 -6.87
N CYS A 55 15.19 11.12 -6.22
CA CYS A 55 14.44 11.07 -4.97
C CYS A 55 13.15 11.90 -4.95
N GLN A 56 12.40 11.84 -6.05
CA GLN A 56 11.07 12.43 -6.14
C GLN A 56 10.01 11.36 -5.81
N PRO A 57 9.23 11.50 -4.74
CA PRO A 57 8.22 10.50 -4.39
C PRO A 57 7.10 10.35 -5.41
N GLY A 58 6.85 11.38 -6.21
CA GLY A 58 5.68 11.41 -7.11
C GLY A 58 4.39 11.72 -6.35
N VAL A 59 3.27 11.66 -7.08
CA VAL A 59 1.92 11.94 -6.61
C VAL A 59 0.95 10.95 -7.27
N LEU A 60 0.22 10.22 -6.44
CA LEU A 60 -0.87 9.35 -6.90
C LEU A 60 -2.08 10.16 -7.36
N LYS A 61 -2.76 9.69 -8.41
CA LYS A 61 -4.05 10.21 -8.85
C LYS A 61 -5.09 10.10 -7.75
N ALA A 62 -5.97 11.09 -7.67
CA ALA A 62 -7.17 11.00 -6.85
C ALA A 62 -7.99 9.72 -7.12
N SER A 63 -8.13 9.32 -8.40
CA SER A 63 -8.84 8.09 -8.78
C SER A 63 -8.18 6.82 -8.22
N SER A 64 -6.85 6.72 -8.24
CA SER A 64 -6.11 5.59 -7.66
C SER A 64 -6.30 5.50 -6.15
N LYS A 65 -6.26 6.65 -5.45
CA LYS A 65 -6.51 6.73 -4.00
C LYS A 65 -7.93 6.27 -3.63
N ILE A 66 -8.93 6.74 -4.39
CA ILE A 66 -10.34 6.37 -4.22
C ILE A 66 -10.55 4.88 -4.48
N ALA A 67 -9.95 4.32 -5.54
CA ALA A 67 -10.06 2.90 -5.85
C ALA A 67 -9.54 2.00 -4.71
N VAL A 68 -8.44 2.39 -4.05
CA VAL A 68 -7.93 1.68 -2.86
C VAL A 68 -8.90 1.81 -1.70
N LEU A 69 -9.42 3.01 -1.44
CA LEU A 69 -10.39 3.24 -0.37
C LEU A 69 -11.65 2.38 -0.55
N GLU A 70 -12.22 2.36 -1.75
CA GLU A 70 -13.39 1.56 -2.08
C GLU A 70 -13.11 0.07 -1.91
N ALA A 71 -11.95 -0.41 -2.36
CA ALA A 71 -11.57 -1.80 -2.23
C ALA A 71 -11.39 -2.21 -0.76
N VAL A 72 -10.77 -1.37 0.08
CA VAL A 72 -10.66 -1.59 1.54
C VAL A 72 -12.05 -1.61 2.19
N ASN A 73 -12.91 -0.65 1.85
CA ASN A 73 -14.25 -0.58 2.43
C ASN A 73 -15.14 -1.74 2.00
N ARG A 74 -15.01 -2.22 0.75
CA ARG A 74 -15.69 -3.44 0.29
C ARG A 74 -15.21 -4.67 1.04
N LEU A 75 -13.90 -4.81 1.23
CA LEU A 75 -13.31 -5.89 2.03
C LEU A 75 -13.82 -5.86 3.48
N ARG A 76 -13.87 -4.68 4.10
CA ARG A 76 -14.37 -4.50 5.47
C ARG A 76 -15.86 -4.80 5.59
N ALA A 77 -16.67 -4.41 4.60
CA ALA A 77 -18.09 -4.73 4.55
C ALA A 77 -18.36 -6.24 4.50
N LEU A 78 -17.55 -7.00 3.75
CA LEU A 78 -17.62 -8.48 3.74
C LEU A 78 -17.37 -9.12 5.11
N HIS A 79 -16.73 -8.40 6.03
CA HIS A 79 -16.44 -8.83 7.39
C HIS A 79 -17.35 -8.15 8.44
N GLY A 80 -18.39 -7.43 8.01
CA GLY A 80 -19.29 -6.71 8.92
C GLY A 80 -18.61 -5.55 9.68
N LEU A 81 -17.50 -5.02 9.16
CA LEU A 81 -16.74 -3.94 9.79
C LEU A 81 -17.15 -2.56 9.23
N PRO A 82 -17.10 -1.49 10.04
CA PRO A 82 -17.36 -0.13 9.58
C PRO A 82 -16.40 0.31 8.48
N ALA A 83 -16.89 1.12 7.54
CA ALA A 83 -16.07 1.78 6.54
C ALA A 83 -15.06 2.75 7.19
N VAL A 84 -13.91 2.91 6.54
CA VAL A 84 -12.87 3.90 6.85
C VAL A 84 -12.98 5.08 5.90
N ILE A 85 -12.39 6.21 6.29
CA ILE A 85 -12.27 7.40 5.45
C ILE A 85 -10.83 7.59 4.96
N TYR A 86 -10.65 8.30 3.85
CA TYR A 86 -9.33 8.62 3.34
C TYR A 86 -8.68 9.77 4.13
N ASP A 87 -7.38 9.68 4.36
CA ASP A 87 -6.57 10.63 5.12
C ASP A 87 -5.49 11.25 4.24
N SER A 88 -5.88 12.28 3.49
CA SER A 88 -4.97 12.96 2.56
C SER A 88 -3.82 13.69 3.25
N ALA A 89 -3.88 13.91 4.57
CA ALA A 89 -2.79 14.56 5.30
C ALA A 89 -1.53 13.67 5.36
N HIS A 90 -1.68 12.37 5.16
CA HIS A 90 -0.58 11.42 5.20
C HIS A 90 -0.06 11.01 3.82
N ASP A 91 -0.67 11.47 2.73
CA ASP A 91 -0.31 11.11 1.35
C ASP A 91 1.19 11.25 1.08
N SER A 92 1.75 12.43 1.40
CA SER A 92 3.17 12.71 1.18
C SER A 92 4.06 11.75 1.96
N ALA A 93 3.75 11.48 3.23
CA ALA A 93 4.55 10.59 4.06
C ALA A 93 4.47 9.15 3.54
N THR A 94 3.28 8.70 3.15
CA THR A 94 3.08 7.37 2.58
C THR A 94 3.74 7.19 1.22
N GLN A 95 3.76 8.23 0.40
CA GLN A 95 4.43 8.20 -0.90
C GLN A 95 5.96 8.23 -0.76
N SER A 96 6.50 9.03 0.17
CA SER A 96 7.93 9.01 0.50
C SER A 96 8.38 7.65 1.02
N ALA A 97 7.59 7.03 1.89
CA ALA A 97 7.87 5.69 2.38
C ALA A 97 7.85 4.65 1.24
N ALA A 98 6.93 4.77 0.29
CA ALA A 98 6.90 3.92 -0.90
C ALA A 98 8.17 4.07 -1.76
N LEU A 99 8.59 5.31 -2.00
CA LEU A 99 9.82 5.63 -2.72
C LEU A 99 11.06 5.05 -2.02
N MET A 100 11.13 5.14 -0.69
CA MET A 100 12.25 4.58 0.08
C MET A 100 12.38 3.06 -0.13
N MET A 101 11.26 2.32 -0.12
CA MET A 101 11.30 0.88 -0.41
C MET A 101 11.76 0.59 -1.84
N LEU A 102 11.24 1.36 -2.82
CA LEU A 102 11.59 1.25 -4.24
C LEU A 102 13.08 1.53 -4.48
N ALA A 103 13.60 2.62 -3.92
CA ALA A 103 14.98 3.08 -4.11
C ALA A 103 16.01 2.08 -3.56
N ASN A 104 15.64 1.32 -2.52
CA ASN A 104 16.54 0.40 -1.82
C ASN A 104 16.29 -1.08 -2.14
N ASN A 105 15.27 -1.40 -2.96
CA ASN A 105 14.85 -2.77 -3.23
C ASN A 105 14.64 -3.62 -1.98
N LYS A 106 14.01 -3.01 -0.96
CA LYS A 106 13.90 -3.61 0.37
C LYS A 106 12.66 -3.11 1.09
N LEU A 107 11.93 -4.02 1.73
CA LEU A 107 10.92 -3.68 2.73
C LEU A 107 11.53 -3.61 4.13
N SER A 108 11.16 -2.58 4.89
CA SER A 108 11.44 -2.48 6.32
C SER A 108 10.44 -1.54 6.98
N HIS A 109 9.86 -1.94 8.11
CA HIS A 109 9.12 -1.02 8.98
C HIS A 109 10.04 -0.06 9.74
N PHE A 110 11.35 -0.32 9.73
CA PHE A 110 12.37 0.50 10.36
C PHE A 110 13.47 0.83 9.34
N PRO A 111 13.21 1.71 8.36
CA PRO A 111 14.24 2.14 7.43
C PRO A 111 15.38 2.82 8.19
N SER A 112 16.61 2.43 7.89
CA SER A 112 17.80 3.08 8.45
C SER A 112 18.02 4.43 7.74
N SER A 113 18.60 5.41 8.43
CA SER A 113 18.82 6.76 7.91
C SER A 113 19.82 6.85 6.76
N ASP A 114 20.55 5.76 6.49
CA ASP A 114 21.48 5.62 5.36
C ASP A 114 20.81 5.10 4.07
N TRP A 115 19.50 4.81 4.10
CA TRP A 115 18.75 4.41 2.91
C TRP A 115 18.75 5.50 1.83
N LEU A 116 18.78 5.07 0.57
CA LEU A 116 18.58 5.99 -0.54
C LEU A 116 17.18 6.61 -0.49
N CYS A 117 17.09 7.91 -0.79
CA CYS A 117 15.86 8.69 -0.70
C CYS A 117 15.20 8.67 0.69
N TYR A 118 15.99 8.43 1.75
CA TYR A 118 15.50 8.49 3.12
C TYR A 118 14.85 9.84 3.43
N SER A 119 13.71 9.79 4.10
CA SER A 119 13.08 10.94 4.73
C SER A 119 12.55 10.55 6.10
N PRO A 120 12.62 11.42 7.12
CA PRO A 120 12.06 11.15 8.43
C PRO A 120 10.56 10.80 8.38
N ALA A 121 9.78 11.54 7.59
CA ALA A 121 8.35 11.29 7.43
C ALA A 121 8.05 9.94 6.74
N GLY A 122 8.86 9.55 5.75
CA GLY A 122 8.74 8.24 5.12
C GLY A 122 9.15 7.10 6.05
N ALA A 123 10.19 7.28 6.86
CA ALA A 123 10.60 6.29 7.85
C ALA A 123 9.52 6.09 8.93
N GLU A 124 8.92 7.18 9.41
CA GLU A 124 7.80 7.12 10.35
C GLU A 124 6.58 6.42 9.73
N ALA A 125 6.20 6.82 8.51
CA ALA A 125 5.07 6.20 7.81
C ALA A 125 5.31 4.70 7.57
N ALA A 126 6.53 4.26 7.26
CA ALA A 126 6.86 2.83 7.12
C ALA A 126 6.58 2.03 8.41
N GLY A 127 6.76 2.63 9.58
CA GLY A 127 6.54 1.99 10.88
C GLY A 127 5.07 1.76 11.25
N TYR A 128 4.15 2.55 10.71
CA TYR A 128 2.71 2.49 11.07
C TYR A 128 1.82 1.82 10.05
N THR A 129 2.43 1.08 9.13
CA THR A 129 1.78 0.74 7.88
C THR A 129 2.06 -0.68 7.43
N ASN A 130 1.05 -1.37 6.90
CA ASN A 130 1.23 -2.54 6.06
C ASN A 130 2.12 -2.27 4.85
N LEU A 131 3.19 -3.03 4.66
CA LEU A 131 4.11 -2.89 3.54
C LEU A 131 4.01 -4.09 2.60
N SER A 132 3.97 -3.83 1.30
CA SER A 132 4.04 -4.86 0.27
C SER A 132 5.09 -4.48 -0.76
N GLN A 133 5.68 -5.46 -1.42
CA GLN A 133 6.57 -5.25 -2.55
C GLN A 133 6.20 -6.25 -3.62
N GLY A 134 5.79 -5.79 -4.79
CA GLY A 134 5.57 -6.64 -5.95
C GLY A 134 6.87 -7.34 -6.38
N GLN A 135 6.76 -8.61 -6.79
CA GLN A 135 7.85 -9.34 -7.43
C GLN A 135 7.35 -9.81 -8.80
N ILE A 136 8.13 -9.59 -9.84
CA ILE A 136 7.90 -10.24 -11.14
C ILE A 136 8.45 -11.67 -11.08
N VAL A 137 7.62 -12.65 -11.42
CA VAL A 137 8.02 -14.05 -11.58
C VAL A 137 7.93 -14.40 -13.06
N GLY A 138 9.07 -14.37 -13.76
CA GLY A 138 9.17 -14.70 -15.20
C GLY A 138 8.75 -13.57 -16.15
N ASP A 139 8.47 -13.92 -17.41
CA ASP A 139 8.11 -12.96 -18.48
C ASP A 139 6.62 -12.57 -18.47
N ALA A 140 5.81 -13.25 -17.64
CA ALA A 140 4.41 -12.94 -17.44
C ALA A 140 4.27 -11.81 -16.41
N LEU A 141 4.28 -10.58 -16.91
CA LEU A 141 3.80 -9.43 -16.16
C LEU A 141 2.31 -9.65 -15.89
N ASP A 142 1.96 -10.17 -14.71
CA ASP A 142 0.59 -10.09 -14.24
C ASP A 142 0.29 -8.61 -13.94
N LEU A 143 -0.17 -7.92 -14.98
CA LEU A 143 -0.56 -6.51 -14.95
C LEU A 143 -1.66 -6.24 -13.92
N SER A 144 -2.40 -7.26 -13.47
CA SER A 144 -3.35 -7.11 -12.38
C SER A 144 -2.68 -6.78 -11.04
N LEU A 145 -1.38 -7.11 -10.89
CA LEU A 145 -0.56 -6.79 -9.73
C LEU A 145 0.11 -5.41 -9.82
N ALA A 146 0.04 -4.73 -10.97
CA ALA A 146 0.62 -3.40 -11.20
C ALA A 146 -0.29 -2.26 -10.73
N GLN A 147 -1.20 -2.53 -9.78
CA GLN A 147 -2.16 -1.57 -9.27
C GLN A 147 -2.14 -1.53 -7.73
N PRO A 148 -2.38 -0.35 -7.14
CA PRO A 148 -2.47 -0.21 -5.69
C PRO A 148 -3.56 -1.06 -5.03
N THR A 149 -4.56 -1.54 -5.75
CA THR A 149 -5.61 -2.39 -5.17
C THR A 149 -5.16 -3.85 -4.98
N ALA A 150 -4.16 -4.31 -5.73
CA ALA A 150 -3.74 -5.72 -5.78
C ALA A 150 -3.12 -6.23 -4.46
N MET A 151 -2.51 -5.34 -3.68
CA MET A 151 -1.93 -5.67 -2.38
C MET A 151 -2.94 -6.20 -1.37
N LEU A 152 -4.22 -5.84 -1.48
CA LEU A 152 -5.23 -6.25 -0.50
C LEU A 152 -5.37 -7.77 -0.48
N GLY A 153 -5.33 -8.42 -1.64
CA GLY A 153 -5.33 -9.88 -1.71
C GLY A 153 -4.10 -10.50 -1.03
N ARG A 154 -2.92 -9.88 -1.19
CA ARG A 154 -1.68 -10.35 -0.56
C ARG A 154 -1.71 -10.20 0.95
N PHE A 155 -2.15 -9.04 1.45
CA PHE A 155 -2.33 -8.81 2.88
C PHE A 155 -3.37 -9.76 3.49
N MET A 156 -4.46 -10.05 2.77
CA MET A 156 -5.48 -10.97 3.25
C MET A 156 -5.08 -12.44 3.19
N THR A 157 -4.14 -12.82 2.33
CA THR A 157 -3.63 -14.21 2.23
C THR A 157 -2.35 -14.41 3.05
N GLU A 158 -1.66 -13.33 3.42
CA GLU A 158 -0.33 -13.33 4.06
C GLU A 158 0.70 -14.10 3.22
N ILE A 159 0.52 -14.12 1.89
CA ILE A 159 1.47 -14.75 0.99
C ILE A 159 2.81 -13.99 1.05
N ASN A 160 3.89 -14.73 1.31
CA ASN A 160 5.24 -14.20 1.54
C ASN A 160 5.37 -13.29 2.77
N SER A 161 4.45 -13.36 3.73
CA SER A 161 4.53 -12.69 5.02
C SER A 161 5.00 -13.69 6.08
N ARG A 162 6.31 -13.84 6.25
CA ARG A 162 6.93 -14.78 7.19
C ARG A 162 8.10 -14.16 7.93
N ASN A 163 8.25 -14.49 9.21
CA ASN A 163 9.40 -14.10 10.00
C ASN A 163 10.64 -14.96 9.67
N ALA A 164 11.78 -14.67 10.31
CA ALA A 164 13.05 -15.39 10.10
C ALA A 164 12.98 -16.89 10.48
N ALA A 165 12.03 -17.29 11.33
CA ALA A 165 11.78 -18.69 11.69
C ALA A 165 10.84 -19.39 10.69
N GLY A 166 10.33 -18.68 9.68
CA GLY A 166 9.41 -19.21 8.67
C GLY A 166 7.94 -19.22 9.10
N GLU A 167 7.60 -18.63 10.25
CA GLU A 167 6.22 -18.55 10.75
C GLU A 167 5.46 -17.44 10.02
N ILE A 168 4.16 -17.65 9.78
CA ILE A 168 3.32 -16.66 9.08
C ILE A 168 3.07 -15.46 10.00
N GLU A 169 3.38 -14.27 9.50
CA GLU A 169 3.04 -13.01 10.15
C GLU A 169 1.66 -12.57 9.69
N ILE A 170 0.70 -12.48 10.61
CA ILE A 170 -0.71 -12.11 10.33
C ILE A 170 -0.98 -10.61 10.54
N GLY A 171 0.07 -9.80 10.58
CA GLY A 171 -0.01 -8.36 10.88
C GLY A 171 -0.88 -7.61 9.89
N HIS A 172 -0.72 -7.88 8.60
CA HIS A 172 -1.41 -7.14 7.54
C HIS A 172 -2.91 -7.35 7.58
N ARG A 173 -3.35 -8.62 7.67
CA ARG A 173 -4.75 -9.01 7.80
C ARG A 173 -5.36 -8.45 9.08
N ARG A 174 -4.66 -8.56 10.21
CA ARG A 174 -5.13 -8.01 11.51
C ARG A 174 -5.33 -6.51 11.45
N TRP A 175 -4.44 -5.79 10.76
CA TRP A 175 -4.55 -4.34 10.61
C TRP A 175 -5.77 -3.95 9.75
N LEU A 176 -5.93 -4.57 8.57
CA LEU A 176 -7.06 -4.30 7.67
C LEU A 176 -8.42 -4.59 8.29
N LEU A 177 -8.49 -5.67 9.09
CA LEU A 177 -9.70 -6.10 9.78
C LEU A 177 -9.82 -5.57 11.21
N ASN A 178 -8.99 -4.60 11.60
CA ASN A 178 -9.10 -3.98 12.91
C ASN A 178 -10.45 -3.22 13.00
N PRO A 179 -11.34 -3.56 13.95
CA PRO A 179 -12.63 -2.89 14.10
C PRO A 179 -12.50 -1.41 14.49
N PHE A 180 -11.36 -1.01 15.05
CA PHE A 180 -11.07 0.37 15.47
C PHE A 180 -10.32 1.18 14.41
N LEU A 181 -9.96 0.59 13.28
CA LEU A 181 -9.40 1.33 12.15
C LEU A 181 -10.43 2.34 11.64
N ARG A 182 -10.02 3.60 11.52
CA ARG A 182 -10.91 4.71 11.09
C ARG A 182 -10.49 5.37 9.79
N ARG A 183 -9.19 5.38 9.51
CA ARG A 183 -8.59 6.18 8.45
C ARG A 183 -7.49 5.42 7.77
N ILE A 184 -7.31 5.72 6.49
CA ILE A 184 -6.25 5.15 5.67
C ILE A 184 -5.69 6.21 4.73
N ALA A 185 -4.40 6.13 4.42
CA ALA A 185 -3.78 6.80 3.29
C ALA A 185 -3.17 5.73 2.37
N VAL A 186 -2.64 6.10 1.21
CA VAL A 186 -1.93 5.15 0.35
C VAL A 186 -0.77 5.82 -0.37
N GLY A 187 0.41 5.22 -0.27
CA GLY A 187 1.52 5.44 -1.19
C GLY A 187 1.56 4.32 -2.24
N TRP A 188 2.23 4.54 -3.36
CA TRP A 188 2.57 3.49 -4.33
C TRP A 188 3.76 3.98 -5.14
N ALA A 189 4.80 3.18 -5.30
CA ALA A 189 5.95 3.56 -6.11
C ALA A 189 6.45 2.38 -6.93
N ASP A 190 6.38 2.49 -8.25
CA ASP A 190 6.88 1.54 -9.23
C ASP A 190 7.82 2.25 -10.23
N GLY A 191 8.53 1.47 -11.04
CA GLY A 191 9.57 1.97 -11.94
C GLY A 191 10.92 1.33 -11.63
N LYS A 192 11.97 1.85 -12.26
CA LYS A 192 13.33 1.32 -12.05
C LYS A 192 13.94 1.90 -10.79
N GLY A 193 14.36 1.04 -9.86
CA GLY A 193 15.28 1.47 -8.81
C GLY A 193 16.63 1.89 -9.41
N PRO A 194 17.41 2.76 -8.74
CA PRO A 194 18.72 3.22 -9.24
C PRO A 194 19.73 2.07 -9.40
N ASN A 195 19.53 0.97 -8.69
CA ASN A 195 20.33 -0.26 -8.81
C ASN A 195 19.95 -1.12 -10.04
N GLU A 196 18.89 -0.78 -10.79
CA GLU A 196 18.48 -1.45 -12.04
C GLU A 196 19.06 -0.78 -13.30
N TYR A 197 19.86 0.28 -13.14
CA TYR A 197 20.61 0.95 -14.23
C TYR A 197 22.07 0.48 -14.34
N ARG A 198 22.50 -0.48 -13.51
CA ARG A 198 23.84 -1.10 -13.56
C ARG A 198 23.79 -2.50 -14.17
#